data_AF-A0A672IJN3-F1
#
_entry.id   AF-A0A672IJN3-F1
#
_cell.length_a   1.000
_cell.length_b   1.000
_cell.length_c   1.000
_cell.angle_alpha   90.00
_cell.angle_beta   90.00
_cell.angle_gamma   90.00
#
_symmetry.space_group_name_H-M   'P 1'
#
loop_
_entity.id
_entity.type
_entity.pdbx_description
1 polymer ?
#
loop_
_entity_poly.entity_id
_entity_poly.type
_entity_poly.pdbx_seq_one_letter_code
_entity_poly.pdbx_strand_id
1 'polypeptide(L)'
;MLNSLTRRDLERHLNITKKFHQALQARRIQCEHQNADPMVWTSHRVMKWIRDIDLKEFAEGLLNSGVHGAVMVLDPTFNTDSMATALGIPNNKHMVRRHLVEEMKTLIGPASPKARGGRDLSCHGSCGSLPREVRDRTPPRAEASPIRGYTSIEVTNV
;
A
#
# COMPACT_ATOMS: atom_id res chain seq x y z
N MET A 1 -27.68 3.94 41.30
CA MET A 1 -28.53 4.30 40.16
C MET A 1 -27.95 3.63 38.92
N LEU A 2 -28.34 2.39 38.61
CA LEU A 2 -27.88 1.72 37.39
C LEU A 2 -28.84 2.08 36.26
N ASN A 3 -28.31 2.83 35.29
CA ASN A 3 -29.02 3.33 34.12
C ASN A 3 -29.71 2.19 33.37
N SER A 4 -31.02 2.33 33.18
CA SER A 4 -31.80 1.51 32.25
C SER A 4 -31.33 1.82 30.82
N LEU A 5 -30.57 0.91 30.22
CA LEU A 5 -30.32 0.95 28.78
C LEU A 5 -31.64 0.72 28.04
N THR A 6 -32.09 1.69 27.24
CA THR A 6 -33.36 1.56 26.51
C THR A 6 -33.19 0.70 25.25
N ARG A 7 -34.29 0.16 24.73
CA ARG A 7 -34.31 -0.55 23.43
C ARG A 7 -33.66 0.27 22.31
N ARG A 8 -33.89 1.59 22.27
CA ARG A 8 -33.30 2.49 21.28
C ARG A 8 -31.79 2.63 21.47
N ASP A 9 -31.31 2.57 22.70
CA ASP A 9 -29.87 2.63 23.00
C ASP A 9 -29.19 1.34 22.58
N LEU A 10 -29.84 0.18 22.82
CA LEU A 10 -29.35 -1.11 22.34
C LEU A 10 -29.34 -1.17 20.81
N GLU A 11 -30.42 -0.76 20.15
CA GLU A 11 -30.51 -0.72 18.68
C GLU A 11 -29.47 0.23 18.08
N ARG A 12 -29.29 1.44 18.65
CA ARG A 12 -28.24 2.38 18.22
C ARG A 12 -26.85 1.78 18.42
N HIS A 13 -26.56 1.24 19.60
CA HIS A 13 -25.25 0.68 19.91
C HIS A 13 -24.92 -0.50 18.99
N LEU A 14 -25.84 -1.45 18.82
CA LEU A 14 -25.68 -2.57 17.90
C LEU A 14 -25.50 -2.11 16.45
N ASN A 15 -26.26 -1.10 15.99
CA ASN A 15 -26.08 -0.57 14.64
C ASN A 15 -24.73 0.14 14.45
N ILE A 16 -24.27 0.90 15.43
CA ILE A 16 -22.95 1.55 15.39
C ILE A 16 -21.86 0.49 15.32
N THR A 17 -21.92 -0.54 16.18
CA THR A 17 -20.95 -1.65 16.19
C THR A 17 -20.97 -2.40 14.86
N LYS A 18 -22.15 -2.68 14.29
CA LYS A 18 -22.27 -3.32 12.97
C LYS A 18 -21.65 -2.47 11.86
N LYS A 19 -21.98 -1.17 11.79
CA LYS A 19 -21.44 -0.25 10.77
C LYS A 19 -19.92 -0.11 10.90
N PHE A 20 -19.41 0.02 12.12
CA PHE A 20 -17.97 0.08 12.37
C PHE A 20 -17.27 -1.20 11.93
N HIS A 21 -17.81 -2.36 12.29
CA HIS A 21 -17.27 -3.64 11.89
C HIS A 21 -17.26 -3.79 10.36
N GLN A 22 -18.33 -3.38 9.69
CA GLN A 22 -18.47 -3.44 8.24
C GLN A 22 -17.48 -2.50 7.54
N ALA A 23 -17.29 -1.27 8.04
CA ALA A 23 -16.30 -0.33 7.53
C ALA A 23 -14.86 -0.84 7.71
N LEU A 24 -14.55 -1.45 8.86
CA LEU A 24 -13.24 -2.06 9.11
C LEU A 24 -12.99 -3.25 8.17
N GLN A 25 -14.00 -4.10 7.94
CA GLN A 25 -13.91 -5.19 6.98
C GLN A 25 -13.69 -4.67 5.55
N ALA A 26 -14.40 -3.62 5.14
CA ALA A 26 -14.20 -3.01 3.82
C ALA A 26 -12.76 -2.50 3.63
N ARG A 27 -12.20 -1.81 4.65
CA ARG A 27 -10.78 -1.39 4.62
C ARG A 27 -9.82 -2.57 4.53
N ARG A 28 -10.10 -3.67 5.26
CA ARG A 28 -9.28 -4.89 5.19
C ARG A 28 -9.27 -5.52 3.80
N ILE A 29 -10.42 -5.58 3.13
CA ILE A 29 -10.55 -6.12 1.76
C ILE A 29 -9.74 -5.25 0.79
N GLN A 30 -9.81 -3.92 0.91
CA GLN A 30 -9.02 -3.01 0.06
C GLN A 30 -7.50 -3.21 0.22
N CYS A 31 -7.06 -3.55 1.43
CA CYS A 31 -5.64 -3.77 1.73
C CYS A 31 -5.17 -5.21 1.46
N GLU A 32 -6.04 -6.09 0.95
CA GLU A 32 -5.71 -7.50 0.75
C GLU A 32 -4.66 -7.71 -0.36
N HIS A 33 -4.63 -6.81 -1.35
CA HIS A 33 -3.73 -6.88 -2.52
C HIS A 33 -2.73 -5.73 -2.60
N GLN A 34 -2.81 -4.75 -1.68
CA GLN A 34 -1.95 -3.57 -1.69
C GLN A 34 -1.25 -3.43 -0.34
N ASN A 35 0.00 -2.95 -0.37
CA ASN A 35 0.77 -2.70 0.83
C ASN A 35 0.41 -1.33 1.44
N ALA A 36 -0.88 -1.10 1.67
CA ALA A 36 -1.44 0.16 2.16
C ALA A 36 -2.04 -0.02 3.56
N ASP A 37 -2.02 1.07 4.34
CA ASP A 37 -2.65 1.16 5.66
C ASP A 37 -2.35 -0.06 6.57
N PRO A 38 -1.07 -0.27 6.95
CA PRO A 38 -0.68 -1.43 7.75
C PRO A 38 -1.43 -1.54 9.07
N MET A 39 -1.97 -0.43 9.61
CA MET A 39 -2.70 -0.39 10.87
C MET A 39 -3.92 -1.35 10.91
N VAL A 40 -4.59 -1.57 9.78
CA VAL A 40 -5.78 -2.45 9.74
C VAL A 40 -5.45 -3.92 9.45
N TRP A 41 -4.17 -4.25 9.25
CA TRP A 41 -3.76 -5.59 8.85
C TRP A 41 -3.98 -6.61 9.94
N THR A 42 -4.65 -7.71 9.57
CA THR A 42 -4.72 -8.91 10.39
C THR A 42 -3.38 -9.64 10.38
N SER A 43 -3.14 -10.52 11.35
CA SER A 43 -1.96 -11.40 11.36
C SER A 43 -1.82 -12.19 10.05
N HIS A 44 -2.96 -12.61 9.47
CA HIS A 44 -2.96 -13.30 8.17
C HIS A 44 -2.44 -12.42 7.04
N ARG A 45 -2.83 -11.14 6.99
CA ARG A 45 -2.33 -10.21 5.98
C ARG A 45 -0.84 -9.92 6.16
N VAL A 46 -0.35 -9.83 7.40
CA VAL A 46 1.09 -9.70 7.70
C VAL A 46 1.84 -10.94 7.18
N MET A 47 1.35 -12.15 7.45
CA MET A 47 1.95 -13.38 6.91
C MET A 47 1.99 -13.39 5.38
N LYS A 48 0.92 -12.93 4.72
CA LYS A 48 0.91 -12.77 3.26
C LYS A 48 1.99 -11.81 2.79
N TRP A 49 2.11 -10.64 3.41
CA TRP A 49 3.15 -9.68 3.09
C TRP A 49 4.56 -10.26 3.26
N ILE A 50 4.83 -11.00 4.34
CA ILE A 50 6.10 -11.71 4.55
C ILE A 50 6.42 -12.67 3.39
N ARG A 51 5.42 -13.37 2.87
CA ARG A 51 5.60 -14.22 1.69
C ARG A 51 5.85 -13.40 0.42
N ASP A 52 5.19 -12.26 0.28
CA ASP A 52 5.32 -11.36 -0.89
C ASP A 52 6.72 -10.71 -0.97
N ILE A 53 7.40 -10.53 0.17
CA ILE A 53 8.77 -9.99 0.24
C ILE A 53 9.86 -11.08 0.23
N ASP A 54 9.55 -12.26 -0.30
CA ASP A 54 10.47 -13.41 -0.42
C ASP A 54 10.95 -14.04 0.91
N LEU A 55 10.23 -13.82 2.02
CA LEU A 55 10.54 -14.41 3.33
C LEU A 55 9.59 -15.55 3.72
N LYS A 56 9.07 -16.29 2.73
CA LYS A 56 8.03 -17.31 2.92
C LYS A 56 8.39 -18.44 3.91
N GLU A 57 9.66 -18.81 4.01
CA GLU A 57 10.12 -19.88 4.92
C GLU A 57 9.93 -19.50 6.41
N PHE A 58 9.85 -18.20 6.72
CA PHE A 58 9.69 -17.68 8.06
C PHE A 58 8.24 -17.29 8.40
N ALA A 59 7.36 -17.26 7.41
CA ALA A 59 6.00 -16.72 7.56
C ALA A 59 5.17 -17.48 8.61
N GLU A 60 5.35 -18.81 8.69
CA GLU A 60 4.67 -19.65 9.68
C GLU A 60 5.09 -19.33 11.12
N GLY A 61 6.24 -18.70 11.34
CA GLY A 61 6.66 -18.22 12.66
C GLY A 61 5.71 -17.18 13.25
N LEU A 62 4.93 -16.49 12.42
CA LEU A 62 3.92 -15.54 12.90
C LEU A 62 2.65 -16.21 13.42
N LEU A 63 2.43 -17.50 13.18
CA LEU A 63 1.33 -18.22 13.79
C LEU A 63 1.43 -18.10 15.31
N ASN A 64 0.36 -17.64 15.94
CA ASN A 64 0.27 -17.45 17.39
C ASN A 64 1.25 -16.41 17.99
N SER A 65 2.05 -15.71 17.19
CA SER A 65 2.96 -14.65 17.65
C SER A 65 2.24 -13.40 18.19
N GLY A 66 0.96 -13.23 17.84
CA GLY A 66 0.19 -12.02 18.15
C GLY A 66 0.56 -10.80 17.29
N VAL A 67 1.51 -10.94 16.35
CA VAL A 67 1.90 -9.85 15.46
C VAL A 67 0.74 -9.52 14.52
N HIS A 68 0.35 -8.26 14.51
CA HIS A 68 -0.66 -7.69 13.63
C HIS A 68 -0.34 -6.21 13.36
N GLY A 69 -1.04 -5.64 12.39
CA GLY A 69 -0.79 -4.30 11.88
C GLY A 69 -0.81 -3.19 12.92
N ALA A 70 -1.77 -3.24 13.85
CA ALA A 70 -1.89 -2.23 14.90
C ALA A 70 -0.67 -2.23 15.84
N VAL A 71 -0.17 -3.40 16.26
CA VAL A 71 1.08 -3.50 17.04
C VAL A 71 2.27 -2.96 16.24
N MET A 72 2.38 -3.31 14.96
CA MET A 72 3.47 -2.84 14.10
C MET A 72 3.54 -1.31 13.95
N VAL A 73 2.40 -0.62 14.00
CA VAL A 73 2.30 0.82 13.72
C VAL A 73 2.16 1.66 14.99
N LEU A 74 1.45 1.16 16.00
CA LEU A 74 1.06 1.93 17.18
C LEU A 74 1.95 1.69 18.40
N ASP A 75 2.64 0.54 18.48
CA ASP A 75 3.53 0.23 19.59
C ASP A 75 4.93 0.79 19.31
N PRO A 76 5.41 1.80 20.06
CA PRO A 76 6.72 2.41 19.84
C PRO A 76 7.89 1.48 20.21
N THR A 77 7.64 0.42 20.96
CA THR A 77 8.65 -0.58 21.35
C THR A 77 8.82 -1.65 20.29
N PHE A 78 7.82 -1.83 19.43
CA PHE A 78 7.85 -2.81 18.36
C PHE A 78 8.75 -2.35 17.21
N ASN A 79 9.83 -3.07 16.97
CA ASN A 79 10.82 -2.74 15.97
C ASN A 79 11.15 -3.96 15.09
N THR A 80 12.07 -3.78 14.13
CA THR A 80 12.43 -4.87 13.21
C THR A 80 13.08 -6.06 13.91
N ASP A 81 13.78 -5.86 15.03
CA ASP A 81 14.34 -6.96 15.82
C ASP A 81 13.25 -7.78 16.52
N SER A 82 12.20 -7.13 17.01
CA SER A 82 11.00 -7.80 17.54
C SER A 82 10.31 -8.62 16.46
N MET A 83 10.13 -8.06 15.26
CA MET A 83 9.55 -8.76 14.11
C MET A 83 10.40 -9.97 13.70
N ALA A 84 11.72 -9.80 13.59
CA ALA A 84 12.62 -10.89 13.22
C ALA A 84 12.64 -12.01 14.26
N THR A 85 12.51 -11.67 15.55
CA THR A 85 12.33 -12.65 16.63
C THR A 85 11.01 -13.41 16.49
N ALA A 86 9.91 -12.72 16.20
CA ALA A 86 8.60 -13.35 15.97
C ALA A 86 8.61 -14.28 14.73
N LEU A 87 9.36 -13.93 13.69
CA LEU A 87 9.57 -14.75 12.50
C LEU A 87 10.54 -15.92 12.73
N GLY A 88 11.21 -15.99 13.88
CA GLY A 88 12.23 -17.00 14.16
C GLY A 88 13.51 -16.84 13.33
N ILE A 89 13.82 -15.64 12.84
CA ILE A 89 15.02 -15.37 12.03
C ILE A 89 16.24 -15.26 12.95
N PRO A 90 17.23 -16.18 12.85
CA PRO A 90 18.41 -16.14 13.71
C PRO A 90 19.30 -14.90 13.46
N ASN A 91 20.07 -14.49 14.47
CA ASN A 91 20.94 -13.30 14.40
C ASN A 91 22.07 -13.42 13.36
N ASN A 92 22.48 -14.63 13.00
CA ASN A 92 23.53 -14.87 11.99
C ASN A 92 23.03 -14.71 10.54
N LYS A 93 21.71 -14.64 10.29
CA LYS A 93 21.14 -14.43 8.94
C LYS A 93 21.07 -12.93 8.60
N HIS A 94 22.23 -12.27 8.57
CA HIS A 94 22.32 -10.81 8.42
C HIS A 94 21.65 -10.26 7.15
N MET A 95 21.77 -10.97 6.02
CA MET A 95 21.14 -10.54 4.76
C MET A 95 19.61 -10.55 4.84
N VAL A 96 19.04 -11.57 5.47
CA VAL A 96 17.59 -11.69 5.69
C VAL A 96 17.09 -10.57 6.62
N ARG A 97 17.82 -10.32 7.72
CA ARG A 97 17.45 -9.24 8.65
C ARG A 97 17.56 -7.86 7.99
N ARG A 98 18.59 -7.62 7.18
CA ARG A 98 18.73 -6.37 6.42
C ARG A 98 17.57 -6.16 5.44
N HIS A 99 17.21 -7.20 4.69
CA HIS A 99 16.06 -7.17 3.78
C HIS A 99 14.76 -6.83 4.52
N LEU A 100 14.50 -7.48 5.65
CA LEU A 100 13.33 -7.19 6.48
C LEU A 100 13.29 -5.73 6.98
N VAL A 101 14.45 -5.15 7.34
CA VAL A 101 14.55 -3.74 7.73
C VAL A 101 14.14 -2.80 6.59
N GLU A 102 14.61 -3.08 5.38
CA GLU A 102 14.31 -2.28 4.18
C GLU A 102 12.81 -2.33 3.85
N GLU A 103 12.24 -3.54 3.82
CA GLU A 103 10.83 -3.75 3.53
C GLU A 103 9.91 -3.15 4.61
N MET A 104 10.26 -3.29 5.89
CA MET A 104 9.47 -2.73 6.98
C MET A 104 9.49 -1.19 7.00
N LYS A 105 10.62 -0.58 6.62
CA LYS A 105 10.72 0.88 6.41
C LYS A 105 9.82 1.34 5.27
N THR A 106 9.82 0.62 4.14
CA THR A 106 8.96 0.93 2.98
C THR A 106 7.48 0.80 3.34
N LEU A 107 7.11 -0.21 4.13
CA LEU A 107 5.73 -0.46 4.54
C LEU A 107 5.20 0.61 5.52
N ILE A 108 5.98 0.96 6.55
CA ILE A 108 5.52 1.80 7.67
C ILE A 108 5.85 3.29 7.46
N GLY A 109 6.90 3.61 6.70
CA GLY A 109 7.35 4.97 6.44
C GLY A 109 6.24 5.93 5.99
N PRO A 110 5.39 5.56 5.01
CA PRO A 110 4.25 6.37 4.58
C PRO A 110 3.08 6.39 5.57
N ALA A 111 2.98 5.37 6.43
CA ALA A 111 1.85 5.15 7.33
C ALA A 111 2.07 5.71 8.75
N SER A 112 3.31 6.07 9.10
CA SER A 112 3.63 6.61 10.42
C SER A 112 2.99 7.99 10.62
N PRO A 113 2.27 8.23 11.73
CA PRO A 113 1.68 9.55 12.01
C PRO A 113 2.72 10.68 12.11
N LYS A 114 4.00 10.37 12.34
CA LYS A 114 5.12 11.34 12.29
C LYS A 114 5.40 11.89 10.88
N ALA A 115 5.01 11.20 9.81
CA ALA A 115 5.24 11.64 8.42
C ALA A 115 4.12 12.54 7.88
N ARG A 116 3.01 12.71 8.61
CA ARG A 116 1.85 13.51 8.18
C ARG A 116 2.05 15.04 8.33
N GLY A 117 3.25 15.49 8.68
CA GLY A 117 3.58 16.92 8.87
C GLY A 117 3.85 17.71 7.58
N GLY A 118 3.79 17.11 6.39
CA GLY A 118 3.99 17.88 5.17
C GLY A 118 3.96 17.02 3.91
N ARG A 119 2.91 17.22 3.10
CA ARG A 119 2.96 17.40 1.64
C ARG A 119 1.56 17.21 1.07
N ASP A 120 1.13 18.22 0.35
CA ASP A 120 -0.11 18.30 -0.45
C ASP A 120 -0.38 17.00 -1.22
N LEU A 121 -1.51 16.38 -0.89
CA LEU A 121 -2.17 15.38 -1.73
C LEU A 121 -2.86 16.12 -2.88
N SER A 122 -2.10 16.41 -3.94
CA SER A 122 -2.69 16.66 -5.27
C SER A 122 -3.22 15.34 -5.82
N CYS A 123 -4.47 15.04 -5.49
CA CYS A 123 -5.22 13.97 -6.11
C CYS A 123 -5.63 14.40 -7.52
N HIS A 124 -4.84 14.06 -8.54
CA HIS A 124 -5.34 14.02 -9.91
C HIS A 124 -6.27 12.81 -10.07
N GLY A 125 -7.49 12.94 -9.55
CA GLY A 125 -8.61 12.10 -9.95
C GLY A 125 -9.11 12.56 -11.31
N SER A 126 -8.68 11.91 -12.39
CA SER A 126 -9.34 12.05 -13.69
C SER A 126 -10.37 10.94 -13.83
N CYS A 127 -11.55 11.19 -13.27
CA CYS A 127 -12.77 10.45 -13.55
C CYS A 127 -13.71 11.39 -14.30
N GLY A 128 -14.10 11.00 -15.51
CA GLY A 128 -15.32 11.50 -16.17
C GLY A 128 -15.11 12.47 -17.33
N SER A 129 -15.18 11.96 -18.56
CA SER A 129 -15.72 12.72 -19.70
C SER A 129 -16.40 11.75 -20.68
N LEU A 130 -17.70 11.95 -20.83
CA LEU A 130 -18.67 11.26 -21.70
C LEU A 130 -18.37 11.48 -23.22
N PRO A 131 -19.03 10.72 -24.13
CA PRO A 131 -18.57 10.52 -25.49
C PRO A 131 -18.93 11.71 -26.41
N ARG A 132 -18.05 12.03 -27.35
CA ARG A 132 -18.39 12.86 -28.51
C ARG A 132 -18.67 11.98 -29.72
N GLU A 133 -19.93 11.94 -30.09
CA GLU A 133 -20.43 11.51 -31.39
C GLU A 133 -20.14 12.58 -32.47
N VAL A 134 -20.16 12.12 -33.73
CA VAL A 134 -20.38 12.86 -34.99
C VAL A 134 -19.19 13.48 -35.78
N ARG A 135 -19.05 12.90 -36.99
CA ARG A 135 -18.55 13.41 -38.30
C ARG A 135 -17.07 13.80 -38.40
N ASP A 136 -16.35 13.51 -39.48
CA ASP A 136 -16.75 13.29 -40.87
C ASP A 136 -15.69 12.43 -41.58
N ARG A 137 -16.12 11.69 -42.61
CA ARG A 137 -15.23 10.90 -43.47
C ARG A 137 -14.49 11.82 -44.43
N THR A 138 -13.18 11.62 -44.63
CA THR A 138 -12.48 12.16 -45.81
C THR A 138 -11.47 11.13 -46.33
N PRO A 139 -11.46 10.81 -47.64
CA PRO A 139 -10.60 9.78 -48.25
C PRO A 139 -9.18 10.31 -48.62
N PRO A 140 -8.22 9.42 -48.99
CA PRO A 140 -6.78 9.71 -49.03
C PRO A 140 -6.26 10.12 -50.43
N ARG A 141 -4.91 10.21 -50.55
CA ARG A 141 -4.01 10.41 -51.73
C ARG A 141 -3.43 11.84 -51.78
N ALA A 142 -2.16 12.12 -52.09
CA ALA A 142 -1.17 11.41 -52.91
C ALA A 142 0.27 11.98 -52.71
N GLU A 143 1.26 11.25 -53.26
CA GLU A 143 2.59 11.70 -53.72
C GLU A 143 3.75 11.96 -52.73
N ALA A 144 4.58 10.92 -52.58
CA ALA A 144 6.03 10.86 -52.79
C ALA A 144 6.93 12.12 -52.63
N SER A 145 7.89 11.97 -51.69
CA SER A 145 9.33 12.30 -51.68
C SER A 145 9.91 13.39 -52.60
N PRO A 146 10.89 14.17 -52.10
CA PRO A 146 12.29 13.76 -52.32
C PRO A 146 13.23 13.97 -51.11
N ILE A 147 14.03 12.95 -50.84
CA ILE A 147 15.31 13.04 -50.12
C ILE A 147 16.38 13.37 -51.18
N ARG A 148 17.27 14.35 -50.92
CA ARG A 148 18.74 14.25 -51.05
C ARG A 148 19.41 15.63 -51.14
N GLY A 149 20.48 15.80 -50.35
CA GLY A 149 21.55 16.78 -50.60
C GLY A 149 22.26 17.19 -49.31
N TYR A 150 23.35 16.51 -48.90
CA TYR A 150 24.78 16.89 -49.09
C TYR A 150 25.14 18.17 -48.30
N THR A 151 26.19 18.30 -47.48
CA THR A 151 27.34 17.47 -47.08
C THR A 151 28.04 18.17 -45.90
N SER A 152 28.84 17.40 -45.16
CA SER A 152 29.89 17.72 -44.18
C SER A 152 30.46 19.15 -44.12
N ILE A 153 30.80 19.61 -42.89
CA ILE A 153 32.09 20.24 -42.54
C ILE A 153 32.42 19.92 -41.06
N GLU A 154 33.73 19.77 -40.85
CA GLU A 154 34.49 19.23 -39.72
C GLU A 154 34.82 20.25 -38.61
N VAL A 155 35.08 19.73 -37.39
CA VAL A 155 36.16 20.09 -36.42
C VAL A 155 36.18 21.54 -35.87
N THR A 156 36.23 21.81 -34.56
CA THR A 156 37.44 21.71 -33.71
C THR A 156 37.09 21.93 -32.23
N ASN A 157 37.69 21.15 -31.34
CA ASN A 157 37.76 21.39 -29.90
C ASN A 157 38.67 22.57 -29.56
N VAL A 158 38.25 23.43 -28.64
CA VAL A 158 39.12 24.11 -27.64
C VAL A 158 38.34 24.21 -26.33
#